data_AF-A0A916SL71-F1
#
_entry.id   AF-A0A916SL71-F1
#
_cell.length_a   1.000
_cell.length_b   1.000
_cell.length_c   1.000
_cell.angle_alpha   90.00
_cell.angle_beta   90.00
_cell.angle_gamma   90.00
#
_symmetry.space_group_name_H-M   'P 1'
#
loop_
_entity.id
_entity.type
_entity.pdbx_description
1 polymer ?
#
loop_
_entity_poly.entity_id
_entity_poly.type
_entity_poly.pdbx_seq_one_letter_code
_entity_poly.pdbx_strand_id
1 'polypeptide(L)'
;MLVTHATGGSAESSEYEALRQELLSDPQVAPLMPLFVRTNRNLSSFWGFIQPKFPTYAERRTYLSQEFTPLLDFLEFGTGSASINQQSTTKAV
;
A
#
# COMPACT_ATOMS: atom_id res chain seq x y z
N MET A 1 6.28 8.22 6.47
CA MET A 1 4.84 8.61 6.47
C MET A 1 3.94 7.47 6.96
N LEU A 2 3.48 6.56 6.10
CA LEU A 2 2.52 5.51 6.48
C LEU A 2 3.08 4.51 7.51
N VAL A 3 4.29 3.99 7.30
CA VAL A 3 4.96 3.09 8.26
C VAL A 3 5.15 3.80 9.60
N THR A 4 5.69 5.02 9.57
CA THR A 4 5.88 5.86 10.77
C THR A 4 4.60 5.97 11.58
N HIS A 5 3.48 6.35 10.94
CA HIS A 5 2.18 6.48 11.58
C HIS A 5 1.64 5.14 12.10
N ALA A 6 1.77 4.06 11.32
CA ALA A 6 1.33 2.73 11.70
C ALA A 6 2.10 2.12 12.88
N THR A 7 3.30 2.63 13.18
CA THR A 7 4.15 2.20 14.30
C THR A 7 4.23 3.22 15.44
N GLY A 8 3.29 4.16 15.51
CA GLY A 8 3.17 5.11 16.62
C GLY A 8 4.07 6.35 16.55
N GLY A 9 4.72 6.58 15.40
CA GLY A 9 5.46 7.82 15.14
C GLY A 9 4.55 8.94 14.63
N SER A 10 5.03 10.18 14.74
CA SER A 10 4.35 11.35 14.17
C SER A 10 4.56 11.42 12.66
N ALA A 11 3.52 11.83 11.94
CA ALA A 11 3.55 12.12 10.51
C ALA A 11 2.47 13.16 10.20
N GLU A 12 2.76 14.08 9.28
CA GLU A 12 1.87 15.19 8.96
C GLU A 12 0.80 14.78 7.95
N SER A 13 -0.48 14.99 8.29
CA SER A 13 -1.57 14.56 7.41
C SER A 13 -1.60 15.35 6.10
N SER A 14 -1.24 16.64 6.14
CA SER A 14 -1.18 17.51 4.96
C SER A 14 -0.12 17.04 3.96
N GLU A 15 1.05 16.60 4.44
CA GLU A 15 2.10 16.02 3.60
C GLU A 15 1.63 14.72 2.95
N TYR A 16 0.91 13.88 3.71
CA TYR A 16 0.35 12.62 3.20
C TYR A 16 -0.66 12.90 2.09
N GLU A 17 -1.55 13.86 2.32
CA GLU A 17 -2.59 14.28 1.39
C GLU A 17 -2.00 14.84 0.09
N ALA A 18 -0.96 15.68 0.18
CA ALA A 18 -0.27 16.23 -0.98
C ALA A 18 0.40 15.14 -1.83
N LEU A 19 1.22 14.27 -1.22
CA LEU A 19 1.88 13.16 -1.91
C LEU A 19 0.87 12.18 -2.50
N ARG A 20 -0.22 11.91 -1.78
CA ARG A 20 -1.31 11.05 -2.27
C ARG A 20 -1.96 11.64 -3.52
N GLN A 21 -2.20 12.95 -3.57
CA GLN A 21 -2.77 13.59 -4.76
C GLN A 21 -1.82 13.51 -5.94
N GLU A 22 -0.52 13.78 -5.73
CA GLU A 22 0.52 13.67 -6.76
C GLU A 22 0.56 12.25 -7.36
N LEU A 23 0.70 11.23 -6.52
CA LEU A 23 0.76 9.83 -6.96
C LEU A 23 -0.52 9.36 -7.66
N LEU A 24 -1.69 9.84 -7.24
CA LEU A 24 -2.97 9.46 -7.87
C LEU A 24 -3.31 10.26 -9.13
N SER A 25 -2.59 11.36 -9.39
CA SER A 25 -2.72 12.16 -10.61
C SER A 25 -1.96 11.58 -11.80
N ASP A 26 -0.95 10.75 -11.53
CA ASP A 26 -0.19 10.06 -12.58
C ASP A 26 -0.97 8.82 -13.06
N PRO A 27 -1.34 8.73 -14.35
CA PRO A 27 -2.14 7.64 -14.90
C PRO A 27 -1.40 6.28 -14.96
N GLN A 28 -0.07 6.25 -14.87
CA GLN A 28 0.73 5.03 -14.81
C GLN A 28 0.89 4.53 -13.36
N VAL A 29 1.01 5.44 -12.40
CA VAL A 29 1.16 5.12 -10.97
C VAL A 29 -0.18 4.82 -10.32
N ALA A 30 -1.22 5.60 -10.59
CA ALA A 30 -2.51 5.49 -9.93
C ALA A 30 -3.11 4.07 -9.98
N PRO A 31 -3.02 3.30 -11.08
CA PRO A 31 -3.51 1.91 -11.13
C PRO A 31 -2.74 0.93 -10.25
N LEU A 32 -1.48 1.22 -9.90
CA LEU A 32 -0.61 0.38 -9.07
C LEU A 32 -0.64 0.76 -7.59
N MET A 33 -1.20 1.93 -7.26
CA MET A 33 -1.33 2.37 -5.87
C MET A 33 -2.22 1.41 -5.06
N PRO A 34 -1.82 1.08 -3.82
CA PRO A 34 -2.62 0.25 -2.91
C PRO A 34 -4.04 0.78 -2.74
N LEU A 35 -5.02 -0.12 -2.66
CA LEU A 35 -6.43 0.25 -2.50
C LEU A 35 -6.63 1.16 -1.28
N PHE A 36 -5.97 0.86 -0.17
CA PHE A 36 -6.11 1.64 1.06
C PHE A 36 -5.61 3.08 0.90
N VAL A 37 -4.67 3.36 -0.01
CA VAL A 37 -4.26 4.74 -0.31
C VAL A 37 -5.36 5.47 -1.10
N ARG A 38 -6.09 4.76 -1.97
CA ARG A 38 -7.21 5.36 -2.70
C ARG A 38 -8.42 5.65 -1.81
N THR A 39 -8.71 4.78 -0.84
CA THR A 39 -9.87 4.93 0.03
C THR A 39 -9.62 5.82 1.25
N ASN A 40 -8.42 5.76 1.85
CA ASN A 40 -8.08 6.54 3.03
C ASN A 40 -7.43 7.86 2.61
N ARG A 41 -8.15 8.96 2.78
CA ARG A 41 -7.74 10.28 2.27
C ARG A 41 -6.71 10.97 3.15
N ASN A 42 -6.61 10.59 4.41
CA ASN A 42 -5.74 11.19 5.41
C ASN A 42 -5.19 10.15 6.40
N LEU A 43 -4.20 10.52 7.22
CA LEU A 43 -3.58 9.59 8.16
C LEU A 43 -4.56 9.03 9.21
N SER A 44 -5.55 9.82 9.63
CA SER A 44 -6.58 9.37 10.58
C SER A 44 -7.45 8.23 10.00
N SER A 45 -7.92 8.37 8.77
CA SER A 45 -8.67 7.32 8.07
C SER A 45 -7.82 6.06 7.84
N PHE A 46 -6.53 6.25 7.48
CA PHE A 46 -5.59 5.15 7.34
C PHE A 46 -5.37 4.42 8.67
N TRP A 47 -5.27 5.14 9.80
CA TRP A 47 -5.13 4.53 11.12
C TRP A 47 -6.34 3.66 11.47
N GLY A 48 -7.56 4.15 11.22
CA GLY A 48 -8.80 3.38 11.43
C GLY A 48 -8.86 2.11 10.58
N PHE A 49 -8.18 2.07 9.44
CA PHE A 49 -8.05 0.89 8.59
C PHE A 49 -6.99 -0.09 9.11
N ILE A 50 -5.77 0.37 9.42
CA ILE A 50 -4.63 -0.51 9.66
C ILE A 50 -4.56 -1.02 11.10
N GLN A 51 -4.97 -0.22 12.08
CA GLN A 51 -4.86 -0.54 13.50
C GLN A 51 -5.67 -1.79 13.90
N PRO A 52 -6.95 -1.95 13.51
CA PRO A 52 -7.73 -3.14 13.89
C PRO A 52 -7.35 -4.37 13.07
N LYS A 53 -6.74 -4.20 11.90
CA LYS A 53 -6.38 -5.30 10.98
C LYS A 53 -5.13 -6.06 11.43
N PHE A 54 -4.17 -5.36 12.04
CA PHE A 54 -2.89 -5.93 12.43
C PHE A 54 -2.49 -5.50 13.85
N PRO A 55 -2.41 -6.44 14.82
CA PRO A 55 -2.11 -6.13 16.21
C PRO A 55 -0.66 -5.70 16.42
N THR A 56 0.30 -6.23 15.64
CA THR A 56 1.72 -5.93 15.83
C THR A 56 2.27 -4.94 14.81
N TYR A 57 3.31 -4.20 15.20
CA TYR A 57 4.04 -3.33 14.29
C TYR A 57 4.74 -4.09 13.17
N ALA A 58 5.14 -5.34 13.43
CA ALA A 58 5.77 -6.19 12.42
C ALA A 58 4.78 -6.49 11.28
N GLU A 59 3.58 -6.95 11.60
CA GLU A 59 2.54 -7.26 10.61
C GLU A 59 2.14 -6.02 9.80
N ARG A 60 2.02 -4.85 10.44
CA ARG A 60 1.73 -3.59 9.74
C ARG A 60 2.81 -3.24 8.72
N ARG A 61 4.08 -3.36 9.09
CA ARG A 61 5.20 -3.12 8.16
C ARG A 61 5.20 -4.11 7.01
N THR A 62 5.01 -5.40 7.30
CA THR A 62 4.94 -6.45 6.28
C THR A 62 3.80 -6.17 5.30
N TYR A 63 2.60 -5.88 5.79
CA TYR A 63 1.44 -5.56 4.96
C TYR A 63 1.70 -4.35 4.07
N LEU A 64 2.19 -3.24 4.64
CA LEU A 64 2.51 -2.04 3.87
C LEU A 64 3.55 -2.34 2.79
N SER A 65 4.62 -3.05 3.13
CA SER A 65 5.66 -3.43 2.15
C SER A 65 5.08 -4.23 0.99
N GLN A 66 4.25 -5.24 1.28
CA GLN A 66 3.66 -6.12 0.27
C GLN A 66 2.71 -5.37 -0.67
N GLU A 67 1.88 -4.48 -0.13
CA GLU A 67 0.93 -3.71 -0.94
C GLU A 67 1.62 -2.72 -1.87
N PHE A 68 2.78 -2.18 -1.49
CA PHE A 68 3.55 -1.27 -2.34
C PHE A 68 4.46 -1.99 -3.35
N THR A 69 4.70 -3.30 -3.21
CA THR A 69 5.56 -4.07 -4.12
C THR A 69 5.20 -3.88 -5.60
N PRO A 70 3.93 -3.96 -6.06
CA PRO A 70 3.62 -3.78 -7.48
C PRO A 70 4.01 -2.41 -8.03
N LEU A 71 3.87 -1.37 -7.22
CA LEU A 71 4.29 -0.02 -7.60
C LEU A 71 5.82 0.09 -7.66
N LEU A 72 6.51 -0.43 -6.63
CA LEU A 72 7.96 -0.38 -6.56
C LEU A 72 8.59 -1.18 -7.70
N ASP A 73 8.11 -2.39 -7.97
CA ASP A 73 8.56 -3.23 -9.09
C ASP A 73 8.40 -2.50 -10.43
N PHE A 74 7.28 -1.80 -10.64
CA PHE A 74 7.06 -1.00 -11.83
C PHE A 74 8.04 0.18 -11.95
N LEU A 75 8.31 0.88 -10.85
CA LEU A 75 9.23 2.02 -10.85
C LEU A 75 10.69 1.60 -11.01
N GLU A 76 11.08 0.43 -10.48
CA GLU A 76 12.44 -0.07 -10.52
C GLU A 76 12.77 -0.81 -11.82
N PHE A 77 11.82 -1.59 -12.36
CA PHE A 77 12.08 -2.52 -13.47
C PHE A 77 11.22 -2.25 -14.73
N GLY A 78 10.28 -1.29 -14.67
CA GLY A 78 9.31 -1.05 -15.75
C GLY A 78 8.27 -2.16 -15.87
N THR A 79 7.54 -2.22 -16.99
CA THR A 79 6.46 -3.20 -17.24
C THR A 79 6.94 -4.65 -17.47
N GLY A 80 8.04 -5.07 -16.82
CA GLY A 80 8.80 -6.28 -17.13
C GLY A 80 8.87 -7.34 -16.03
N SER A 81 8.10 -7.26 -14.95
CA SER A 81 8.17 -8.25 -13.86
C SER A 81 6.80 -8.63 -13.33
N ALA A 82 5.99 -9.25 -14.20
CA ALA A 82 4.82 -10.01 -13.75
C ALA A 82 5.30 -11.26 -12.99
N SER A 83 5.36 -11.16 -11.66
CA SER A 83 5.46 -12.34 -10.80
C SER A 83 4.13 -13.10 -10.87
N ILE A 84 4.06 -14.06 -11.79
CA ILE A 84 2.97 -15.04 -11.88
C ILE A 84 3.01 -15.88 -10.60
N ASN A 85 1.99 -15.73 -9.75
CA ASN A 85 1.65 -16.75 -8.77
C ASN A 85 0.16 -17.10 -8.92
N GLN A 86 -0.15 -17.81 -10.00
CA GLN A 86 -1.36 -18.60 -10.09
C GLN A 86 -1.10 -19.96 -9.45
N GLN A 87 -1.47 -20.12 -8.17
CA GLN A 87 -1.70 -21.46 -7.63
C GLN A 87 -3.12 -21.89 -7.99
N SER A 88 -3.22 -22.52 -9.15
CA SER A 88 -4.29 -23.42 -9.52
C SER A 88 -4.06 -24.76 -8.81
N THR A 89 -4.92 -25.14 -7.86
CA THR A 89 -5.18 -26.57 -7.57
C THR A 89 -6.68 -26.81 -7.41
N THR A 90 -7.23 -27.15 -8.56
CA THR A 90 -8.41 -27.98 -8.84
C THR A 90 -8.80 -28.98 -7.74
N LYS A 91 -10.08 -28.96 -7.37
CA LYS A 91 -10.81 -30.06 -6.69
C LYS A 91 -10.58 -31.39 -7.41
N ALA A 92 -10.17 -32.43 -6.69
CA ALA A 92 -10.24 -33.81 -7.16
C ALA A 92 -11.14 -34.63 -6.22
N VAL A 93 -12.24 -35.08 -6.82
CA VAL A 93 -13.13 -36.25 -6.58
C VAL A 93 -13.06 -36.94 -5.22
#